data_AF-A0A7X2S530-F1
#
_entry.id   AF-A0A7X2S530-F1
#
_cell.length_a   1.000
_cell.length_b   1.000
_cell.length_c   1.000
_cell.angle_alpha   90.00
_cell.angle_beta   90.00
_cell.angle_gamma   90.00
#
_symmetry.space_group_name_H-M   'P 1'
#
loop_
_entity.id
_entity.type
_entity.pdbx_description
1 polymer ?
#
loop_
_entity_poly.entity_id
_entity_poly.type
_entity_poly.pdbx_seq_one_letter_code
_entity_poly.pdbx_strand_id
1 'polypeptide(L)'
;MKKSVISFAVAGTVLLGGYAASSAFAAGDAETSTSADVKAPNFGGKGFGNKGHGKGEFFEINSAELLAKAKELGIKTSGKTAPEIMEEMRTAVLQKEAKELGIKTSGKDTETLGQEVRLAKLKERAEKLGISAADKDEQTLRNEIELAQLKKKAEKLGVATDNKDEQTLRQDVMTAVLNKKAKELGVSTSGKDQQTIKQEVFTAAINKEAKELGITTSGKDIRELAKEVRIAKVKADAKKYSITVDGKTLQQIDTEVMDKKVAALAKELNISTSGKTTRDLLEEIRDKNPDKLEELLDKDGLGLGGLGKGFGKGFGGPHGGGKGHGGPGKDGRAGNPEQAGPEAAPEGMGI
;
A
#
# COMPACT_ATOMS: atom_id res chain seq x y z
N MET A 1 -49.64 34.60 -16.61
CA MET A 1 -49.64 34.77 -18.08
C MET A 1 -48.64 35.87 -18.44
N LYS A 2 -47.59 35.54 -19.20
CA LYS A 2 -46.92 36.34 -20.24
C LYS A 2 -45.75 35.50 -20.77
N LYS A 3 -45.95 34.95 -21.97
CA LYS A 3 -44.95 34.20 -22.74
C LYS A 3 -44.29 35.18 -23.70
N SER A 4 -42.98 35.06 -23.90
CA SER A 4 -42.31 35.62 -25.07
C SER A 4 -41.47 34.53 -25.72
N VAL A 5 -41.84 34.22 -26.96
CA VAL A 5 -41.12 33.38 -27.92
C VAL A 5 -40.64 34.33 -29.01
N ILE A 6 -39.35 34.35 -29.34
CA ILE A 6 -38.86 34.82 -30.63
C ILE A 6 -37.72 33.90 -31.08
N SER A 7 -38.01 33.13 -32.11
CA SER A 7 -37.12 32.39 -33.00
C SER A 7 -36.48 33.32 -34.02
N PHE A 8 -35.23 33.07 -34.43
CA PHE A 8 -34.78 33.31 -35.81
C PHE A 8 -33.60 32.38 -36.16
N ALA A 9 -33.70 31.77 -37.33
CA ALA A 9 -32.75 30.84 -37.95
C ALA A 9 -32.07 31.52 -39.15
N VAL A 10 -30.78 31.22 -39.39
CA VAL A 10 -30.02 31.37 -40.66
C VAL A 10 -28.84 30.39 -40.55
N ALA A 11 -28.67 29.28 -41.29
CA ALA A 11 -28.64 28.97 -42.73
C ALA A 11 -27.28 29.26 -43.42
N GLY A 12 -26.72 28.21 -44.05
CA GLY A 12 -25.61 28.24 -45.03
C GLY A 12 -24.22 27.96 -44.44
N THR A 13 -23.34 27.11 -44.98
CA THR A 13 -23.30 26.52 -46.33
C THR A 13 -22.34 25.32 -46.36
N VAL A 14 -22.70 24.35 -47.17
CA VAL A 14 -21.95 23.17 -47.60
C VAL A 14 -20.75 23.59 -48.47
N LEU A 15 -19.58 22.96 -48.29
CA LEU A 15 -18.59 22.79 -49.35
C LEU A 15 -18.25 21.31 -49.50
N LEU A 16 -18.82 20.74 -50.55
CA LEU A 16 -18.48 19.47 -51.20
C LEU A 16 -17.28 19.68 -52.14
N GLY A 17 -16.50 18.61 -52.32
CA GLY A 17 -15.62 18.39 -53.47
C GLY A 17 -14.15 18.22 -53.06
N GLY A 18 -13.45 17.15 -53.43
CA GLY A 18 -13.74 16.05 -54.33
C GLY A 18 -12.44 15.57 -54.99
N TYR A 19 -12.28 14.24 -55.10
CA TYR A 19 -11.47 13.48 -56.07
C TYR A 19 -9.94 13.68 -56.06
N ALA A 20 -9.15 12.68 -55.65
CA ALA A 20 -8.73 11.46 -56.36
C ALA A 20 -7.50 11.67 -57.27
N ALA A 21 -6.41 10.94 -56.98
CA ALA A 21 -5.57 10.24 -57.96
C ALA A 21 -4.45 9.46 -57.25
N SER A 22 -4.36 8.17 -57.57
CA SER A 22 -3.25 7.27 -57.29
C SER A 22 -2.46 7.01 -58.58
N SER A 23 -1.14 7.18 -58.53
CA SER A 23 -0.12 6.58 -59.42
C SER A 23 1.26 7.08 -58.95
N ALA A 24 2.11 6.29 -58.30
CA ALA A 24 2.96 5.21 -58.84
C ALA A 24 4.17 5.71 -59.69
N PHE A 25 5.36 5.48 -59.12
CA PHE A 25 6.71 5.27 -59.70
C PHE A 25 7.38 6.32 -60.61
N ALA A 26 8.53 6.84 -60.14
CA ALA A 26 9.77 6.92 -60.91
C ALA A 26 10.98 6.91 -59.97
N ALA A 27 11.96 6.06 -60.28
CA ALA A 27 13.18 5.78 -59.54
C ALA A 27 14.32 6.77 -59.85
N GLY A 28 15.31 6.85 -58.95
CA GLY A 28 16.60 7.47 -59.20
C GLY A 28 17.40 7.72 -57.91
N ASP A 29 18.46 6.96 -57.73
CA ASP A 29 19.35 6.87 -56.55
C ASP A 29 19.96 8.19 -56.07
N ALA A 30 20.11 8.34 -54.73
CA ALA A 30 21.37 8.68 -54.05
C ALA A 30 21.17 8.96 -52.54
N GLU A 31 21.74 8.07 -51.74
CA GLU A 31 22.37 8.21 -50.41
C GLU A 31 21.69 8.93 -49.21
N THR A 32 21.72 8.20 -48.08
CA THR A 32 21.79 8.65 -46.66
C THR A 32 20.60 9.47 -46.12
N SER A 33 19.85 9.02 -45.10
CA SER A 33 20.33 8.55 -43.80
C SER A 33 19.15 8.03 -42.97
N THR A 34 19.49 7.08 -42.10
CA THR A 34 18.64 6.25 -41.24
C THR A 34 17.80 6.98 -40.20
N SER A 35 16.50 6.69 -40.17
CA SER A 35 15.70 6.67 -38.93
C SER A 35 14.75 5.46 -38.98
N ALA A 36 15.24 4.32 -38.50
CA ALA A 36 14.41 3.13 -38.37
C ALA A 36 13.53 3.24 -37.11
N ASP A 37 12.22 3.20 -37.34
CA ASP A 37 11.17 2.88 -36.38
C ASP A 37 11.59 1.77 -35.41
N VAL A 38 11.75 2.10 -34.12
CA VAL A 38 11.86 1.09 -33.06
C VAL A 38 10.45 0.63 -32.71
N LYS A 39 10.00 -0.40 -33.43
CA LYS A 39 8.82 -1.21 -33.10
C LYS A 39 9.02 -1.79 -31.69
N ALA A 40 8.12 -1.46 -30.75
CA ALA A 40 8.13 -2.03 -29.41
C ALA A 40 8.14 -3.58 -29.49
N PRO A 41 8.99 -4.28 -28.72
CA PRO A 41 9.02 -5.73 -28.74
C PRO A 41 7.69 -6.27 -28.22
N ASN A 42 7.01 -7.01 -29.09
CA ASN A 42 5.73 -7.65 -28.85
C ASN A 42 5.93 -8.75 -27.78
N PHE A 43 5.46 -8.53 -26.55
CA PHE A 43 5.44 -9.52 -25.47
C PHE A 43 4.30 -10.54 -25.65
N GLY A 44 4.22 -11.13 -26.85
CA GLY A 44 3.26 -12.17 -27.21
C GLY A 44 3.84 -13.57 -26.95
N GLY A 45 3.95 -13.97 -25.69
CA GLY A 45 4.35 -15.32 -25.30
C GLY A 45 3.12 -16.19 -25.02
N LYS A 46 2.85 -17.16 -25.90
CA LYS A 46 1.81 -18.20 -25.76
C LYS A 46 1.92 -18.92 -24.41
N GLY A 47 0.75 -19.12 -23.80
CA GLY A 47 0.59 -19.76 -22.50
C GLY A 47 1.18 -21.17 -22.44
N PHE A 48 1.90 -21.42 -21.34
CA PHE A 48 2.16 -22.75 -20.84
C PHE A 48 1.28 -22.95 -19.61
N GLY A 49 0.26 -23.80 -19.77
CA GLY A 49 -0.54 -24.27 -18.66
C GLY A 49 0.29 -25.15 -17.74
N ASN A 50 0.30 -24.81 -16.45
CA ASN A 50 0.57 -25.75 -15.39
C ASN A 50 -0.58 -25.67 -14.39
N LYS A 51 -1.45 -26.68 -14.43
CA LYS A 51 -2.34 -27.03 -13.32
C LYS A 51 -1.44 -27.52 -12.18
N GLY A 52 -1.23 -26.67 -11.19
CA GLY A 52 -0.54 -27.02 -9.95
C GLY A 52 -0.79 -25.95 -8.92
N HIS A 53 -1.43 -26.31 -7.81
CA HIS A 53 -1.77 -25.43 -6.70
C HIS A 53 -0.52 -24.74 -6.12
N GLY A 54 -0.54 -23.40 -5.98
CA GLY A 54 0.38 -22.69 -5.08
C GLY A 54 0.92 -21.35 -5.58
N LYS A 55 0.66 -20.29 -4.79
CA LYS A 55 1.43 -19.04 -4.62
C LYS A 55 2.02 -18.37 -5.88
N GLY A 56 1.47 -17.24 -6.30
CA GLY A 56 2.18 -16.34 -7.21
C GLY A 56 1.40 -15.19 -7.86
N GLU A 57 0.42 -14.57 -7.19
CA GLU A 57 -0.14 -13.28 -7.65
C GLU A 57 0.81 -12.13 -7.30
N PHE A 58 2.02 -12.13 -7.86
CA PHE A 58 3.00 -11.07 -7.65
C PHE A 58 3.26 -10.34 -8.96
N PHE A 59 2.62 -9.17 -9.06
CA PHE A 59 2.87 -8.07 -9.99
C PHE A 59 2.65 -8.34 -11.48
N GLU A 60 1.50 -7.90 -11.99
CA GLU A 60 1.37 -7.48 -13.39
C GLU A 60 2.17 -6.18 -13.57
N ILE A 61 3.44 -6.31 -13.92
CA ILE A 61 4.36 -5.17 -14.04
C ILE A 61 4.08 -4.48 -15.36
N ASN A 62 3.86 -3.16 -15.30
CA ASN A 62 3.86 -2.33 -16.50
C ASN A 62 5.24 -2.42 -17.15
N SER A 63 5.34 -3.21 -18.23
CA SER A 63 6.62 -3.54 -18.89
C SER A 63 7.37 -2.28 -19.32
N ALA A 64 6.67 -1.21 -19.71
CA ALA A 64 7.27 0.07 -20.06
C ALA A 64 7.99 0.75 -18.88
N GLU A 65 7.40 0.72 -17.67
CA GLU A 65 8.01 1.31 -16.47
C GLU A 65 9.21 0.51 -15.98
N LEU A 66 9.11 -0.82 -16.03
CA LEU A 66 10.23 -1.70 -15.70
C LEU A 66 11.43 -1.42 -16.61
N LEU A 67 11.18 -1.28 -17.92
CA LEU A 67 12.22 -0.95 -18.89
C LEU A 67 12.80 0.46 -18.68
N ALA A 68 11.95 1.44 -18.32
CA ALA A 68 12.42 2.80 -18.03
C ALA A 68 13.32 2.84 -16.78
N LYS A 69 12.91 2.21 -15.68
CA LYS A 69 13.70 2.12 -14.45
C LYS A 69 14.99 1.31 -14.65
N ALA A 70 14.94 0.22 -15.42
CA ALA A 70 16.13 -0.54 -15.76
C ALA A 70 17.14 0.30 -16.55
N LYS A 71 16.68 1.10 -17.52
CA LYS A 71 17.54 2.03 -18.27
C LYS A 71 18.14 3.11 -17.38
N GLU A 72 17.38 3.67 -16.45
CA GLU A 72 17.89 4.64 -15.47
C GLU A 72 19.03 4.06 -14.61
N LEU A 73 18.94 2.77 -14.29
CA LEU A 73 19.98 2.03 -13.56
C LEU A 73 21.11 1.50 -14.48
N GLY A 74 21.10 1.82 -15.78
CA GLY A 74 22.11 1.37 -16.74
C GLY A 74 22.03 -0.12 -17.11
N ILE A 75 20.89 -0.77 -16.85
CA ILE A 75 20.69 -2.21 -17.09
C ILE A 75 20.28 -2.46 -18.53
N LYS A 76 20.99 -3.38 -19.19
CA LYS A 76 20.61 -3.88 -20.53
C LYS A 76 19.35 -4.72 -20.42
N THR A 77 18.31 -4.36 -21.18
CA THR A 77 16.99 -5.01 -21.15
C THR A 77 16.72 -5.94 -22.33
N SER A 78 17.51 -5.84 -23.42
CA SER A 78 17.34 -6.64 -24.62
C SER A 78 17.64 -8.12 -24.33
N GLY A 79 16.71 -9.01 -24.66
CA GLY A 79 16.88 -10.46 -24.51
C GLY A 79 16.68 -11.00 -23.09
N LYS A 80 16.29 -10.16 -22.13
CA LYS A 80 15.99 -10.56 -20.75
C LYS A 80 14.49 -10.61 -20.50
N THR A 81 14.10 -11.52 -19.62
CA THR A 81 12.73 -11.63 -19.09
C THR A 81 12.49 -10.57 -18.02
N ALA A 82 11.22 -10.24 -17.76
CA ALA A 82 10.87 -9.27 -16.70
C ALA A 82 11.40 -9.66 -15.30
N PRO A 83 11.36 -10.95 -14.88
CA PRO A 83 12.00 -11.40 -13.64
C PRO A 83 13.50 -11.14 -13.57
N GLU A 84 14.24 -11.40 -14.64
CA GLU A 84 15.70 -11.16 -14.69
C GLU A 84 16.02 -9.67 -14.58
N ILE A 85 15.26 -8.82 -15.30
CA ILE A 85 15.42 -7.37 -15.22
C ILE A 85 15.16 -6.88 -13.79
N MET A 86 14.13 -7.39 -13.12
CA MET A 86 13.83 -7.01 -11.73
C MET A 86 14.93 -7.42 -10.76
N GLU A 87 15.46 -8.63 -10.88
CA GLU A 87 16.54 -9.11 -9.99
C GLU A 87 17.82 -8.29 -10.19
N GLU A 88 18.16 -7.94 -11.43
CA GLU A 88 19.28 -7.04 -11.70
C GLU A 88 19.04 -5.63 -11.15
N MET A 89 17.83 -5.09 -11.30
CA MET A 89 17.46 -3.80 -10.73
C MET A 89 17.58 -3.81 -9.20
N ARG A 90 17.05 -4.86 -8.56
CA ARG A 90 17.13 -5.02 -7.10
C ARG A 90 18.58 -5.08 -6.64
N THR A 91 19.41 -5.83 -7.35
CA THR A 91 20.85 -5.95 -7.06
C THR A 91 21.56 -4.61 -7.23
N ALA A 92 21.29 -3.88 -8.32
CA ALA A 92 21.89 -2.57 -8.58
C ALA A 92 21.53 -1.53 -7.51
N VAL A 93 20.24 -1.47 -7.13
CA VAL A 93 19.77 -0.59 -6.05
C VAL A 93 20.44 -0.97 -4.74
N LEU A 94 20.46 -2.26 -4.39
CA LEU A 94 21.06 -2.73 -3.15
C LEU A 94 22.56 -2.44 -3.07
N GLN A 95 23.30 -2.59 -4.18
CA GLN A 95 24.72 -2.22 -4.24
C GLN A 95 24.94 -0.72 -4.07
N LYS A 96 24.04 0.12 -4.61
CA LYS A 96 24.10 1.57 -4.42
C LYS A 96 23.89 1.93 -2.95
N GLU A 97 22.84 1.39 -2.32
CA GLU A 97 22.55 1.60 -0.91
C GLU A 97 23.68 1.13 0.01
N ALA A 98 24.24 -0.05 -0.28
CA ALA A 98 25.39 -0.56 0.46
C ALA A 98 26.59 0.40 0.38
N LYS A 99 26.89 0.96 -0.79
CA LYS A 99 27.96 1.95 -0.94
C LYS A 99 27.69 3.23 -0.14
N GLU A 100 26.45 3.73 -0.18
CA GLU A 100 26.03 4.92 0.58
C GLU A 100 26.18 4.71 2.10
N LEU A 101 25.94 3.49 2.58
CA LEU A 101 26.07 3.09 3.98
C LEU A 101 27.49 2.62 4.36
N GLY A 102 28.47 2.69 3.44
CA GLY A 102 29.84 2.24 3.69
C GLY A 102 30.02 0.71 3.84
N ILE A 103 29.05 -0.08 3.37
CA ILE A 103 29.05 -1.55 3.45
C ILE A 103 29.85 -2.15 2.29
N LYS A 104 30.77 -3.07 2.60
CA LYS A 104 31.51 -3.84 1.59
C LYS A 104 30.57 -4.76 0.81
N THR A 105 30.58 -4.63 -0.52
CA THR A 105 29.73 -5.40 -1.45
C THR A 105 30.42 -6.60 -2.07
N SER A 106 31.76 -6.63 -2.11
CA SER A 106 32.53 -7.71 -2.76
C SER A 106 32.40 -9.03 -2.01
N GLY A 107 32.07 -10.10 -2.74
CA GLY A 107 32.04 -11.47 -2.21
C GLY A 107 30.80 -11.83 -1.38
N LYS A 108 29.79 -10.94 -1.34
CA LYS A 108 28.51 -11.20 -0.67
C LYS A 108 27.43 -11.51 -1.70
N ASP A 109 26.56 -12.46 -1.37
CA ASP A 109 25.32 -12.66 -2.13
C ASP A 109 24.32 -11.53 -1.84
N THR A 110 23.27 -11.45 -2.67
CA THR A 110 22.26 -10.39 -2.59
C THR A 110 21.40 -10.45 -1.33
N GLU A 111 21.22 -11.62 -0.73
CA GLU A 111 20.45 -11.78 0.49
C GLU A 111 21.24 -11.27 1.70
N THR A 112 22.50 -11.71 1.84
CA THR A 112 23.42 -11.24 2.89
C THR A 112 23.62 -9.73 2.82
N LEU A 113 23.89 -9.20 1.62
CA LEU A 113 24.01 -7.76 1.42
C LEU A 113 22.71 -7.02 1.79
N GLY A 114 21.56 -7.61 1.44
CA GLY A 114 20.23 -7.09 1.77
C GLY A 114 20.00 -6.97 3.26
N GLN A 115 20.40 -7.99 4.03
CA GLN A 115 20.28 -8.00 5.48
C GLN A 115 21.16 -6.92 6.12
N GLU A 116 22.42 -6.79 5.68
CA GLU A 116 23.33 -5.78 6.22
C GLU A 116 22.84 -4.35 5.93
N VAL A 117 22.36 -4.08 4.71
CA VAL A 117 21.80 -2.77 4.36
C VAL A 117 20.58 -2.44 5.22
N ARG A 118 19.67 -3.40 5.42
CA ARG A 118 18.48 -3.18 6.27
C ARG A 118 18.86 -2.95 7.73
N LEU A 119 19.79 -3.73 8.27
CA LEU A 119 20.26 -3.55 9.64
C LEU A 119 20.92 -2.18 9.82
N ALA A 120 21.76 -1.76 8.87
CA ALA A 120 22.38 -0.43 8.90
C ALA A 120 21.33 0.70 8.88
N LYS A 121 20.33 0.62 7.98
CA LYS A 121 19.20 1.57 7.97
C LYS A 121 18.44 1.62 9.30
N LEU A 122 18.22 0.47 9.95
CA LEU A 122 17.58 0.43 11.26
C LEU A 122 18.45 1.04 12.36
N LYS A 123 19.77 0.83 12.32
CA LYS A 123 20.72 1.45 13.26
C LYS A 123 20.68 2.98 13.15
N GLU A 124 20.70 3.53 11.94
CA GLU A 124 20.54 4.98 11.72
C GLU A 124 19.21 5.51 12.27
N ARG A 125 18.11 4.75 12.11
CA ARG A 125 16.80 5.12 12.66
C ARG A 125 16.76 5.07 14.18
N ALA A 126 17.32 4.02 14.76
CA ALA A 126 17.42 3.86 16.20
C ALA A 126 18.19 5.04 16.80
N GLU A 127 19.32 5.42 16.20
CA GLU A 127 20.10 6.58 16.63
C GLU A 127 19.28 7.89 16.61
N LYS A 128 18.54 8.15 15.52
CA LYS A 128 17.64 9.33 15.43
C LYS A 128 16.54 9.34 16.51
N LEU A 129 16.18 8.18 17.04
CA LEU A 129 15.19 8.03 18.10
C LEU A 129 15.81 7.94 19.50
N GLY A 130 17.14 8.03 19.62
CA GLY A 130 17.86 7.88 20.89
C GLY A 130 17.87 6.44 21.41
N ILE A 131 17.68 5.45 20.54
CA ILE A 131 17.66 4.02 20.86
C ILE A 131 19.06 3.44 20.64
N SER A 132 19.61 2.78 21.66
CA SER A 132 20.87 2.04 21.51
C SER A 132 20.70 0.86 20.56
N ALA A 133 21.58 0.73 19.57
CA ALA A 133 21.56 -0.35 18.60
C ALA A 133 22.72 -1.36 18.79
N ALA A 134 23.51 -1.21 19.86
CA ALA A 134 24.59 -2.14 20.19
C ALA A 134 24.02 -3.53 20.52
N ASP A 135 24.60 -4.56 19.90
CA ASP A 135 24.29 -5.99 20.12
C ASP A 135 22.82 -6.39 19.90
N LYS A 136 22.04 -5.55 19.22
CA LYS A 136 20.64 -5.84 18.88
C LYS A 136 20.53 -6.41 17.47
N ASP A 137 19.74 -7.47 17.35
CA ASP A 137 19.34 -8.00 16.06
C ASP A 137 18.29 -7.10 15.37
N GLU A 138 18.04 -7.38 14.09
CA GLU A 138 17.15 -6.62 13.23
C GLU A 138 15.71 -6.56 13.75
N GLN A 139 15.21 -7.64 14.37
CA GLN A 139 13.84 -7.73 14.88
C GLN A 139 13.70 -6.94 16.18
N THR A 140 14.63 -7.10 17.11
CA THR A 140 14.64 -6.35 18.37
C THR A 140 14.69 -4.85 18.10
N LEU A 141 15.58 -4.41 17.21
CA LEU A 141 15.72 -2.99 16.86
C LEU A 141 14.45 -2.42 16.20
N ARG A 142 13.81 -3.19 15.31
CA ARG A 142 12.52 -2.82 14.72
C ARG A 142 11.43 -2.62 15.76
N ASN A 143 11.27 -3.58 16.68
CA ASN A 143 10.24 -3.52 17.70
C ASN A 143 10.44 -2.29 18.60
N GLU A 144 11.68 -1.98 18.99
CA GLU A 144 11.97 -0.79 19.80
C GLU A 144 11.69 0.52 19.07
N ILE A 145 12.05 0.60 17.77
CA ILE A 145 11.72 1.75 16.92
C ILE A 145 10.21 1.94 16.82
N GLU A 146 9.47 0.87 16.55
CA GLU A 146 8.00 0.90 16.44
C GLU A 146 7.35 1.31 17.77
N LEU A 147 7.82 0.78 18.90
CA LEU A 147 7.34 1.16 20.23
C LEU A 147 7.63 2.64 20.55
N ALA A 148 8.82 3.13 20.21
CA ALA A 148 9.16 4.54 20.41
C ALA A 148 8.27 5.47 19.57
N GLN A 149 7.99 5.10 18.32
CA GLN A 149 7.05 5.83 17.47
C GLN A 149 5.61 5.77 18.02
N LEU A 150 5.19 4.62 18.53
CA LEU A 150 3.89 4.44 19.15
C LEU A 150 3.73 5.33 20.40
N LYS A 151 4.74 5.41 21.26
CA LYS A 151 4.74 6.30 22.44
C LYS A 151 4.63 7.77 22.04
N LYS A 152 5.40 8.22 21.06
CA LYS A 152 5.27 9.58 20.49
C LYS A 152 3.85 9.85 19.97
N LYS A 153 3.23 8.87 19.32
CA LYS A 153 1.84 8.99 18.84
C LYS A 153 0.84 9.04 20.00
N ALA A 154 1.06 8.24 21.04
CA ALA A 154 0.25 8.25 22.25
C ALA A 154 0.27 9.63 22.94
N GLU A 155 1.46 10.20 23.13
CA GLU A 155 1.63 11.54 23.69
C GLU A 155 0.86 12.61 22.88
N LYS A 156 0.99 12.60 21.54
CA LYS A 156 0.24 13.52 20.66
C LYS A 156 -1.29 13.40 20.79
N LEU A 157 -1.78 12.23 21.15
CA LEU A 157 -3.20 11.93 21.31
C LEU A 157 -3.68 12.07 22.76
N GLY A 158 -2.80 12.43 23.70
CA GLY A 158 -3.12 12.49 25.13
C GLY A 158 -3.37 11.11 25.76
N VAL A 159 -2.80 10.05 25.17
CA VAL A 159 -2.89 8.68 25.69
C VAL A 159 -1.73 8.42 26.64
N ALA A 160 -2.04 8.04 27.88
CA ALA A 160 -1.03 7.67 28.86
C ALA A 160 -0.23 6.44 28.41
N THR A 161 1.09 6.51 28.53
CA THR A 161 2.04 5.44 28.15
C THR A 161 2.54 4.61 29.32
N ASP A 162 2.37 5.10 30.54
CA ASP A 162 3.01 4.51 31.72
C ASP A 162 2.36 3.19 32.12
N ASN A 163 3.19 2.21 32.49
CA ASN A 163 2.79 0.87 32.95
C ASN A 163 1.91 0.07 31.97
N LYS A 164 1.91 0.42 30.68
CA LYS A 164 1.21 -0.33 29.63
C LYS A 164 2.18 -1.18 28.84
N ASP A 165 1.79 -2.41 28.58
CA ASP A 165 2.44 -3.22 27.56
C ASP A 165 2.15 -2.65 26.15
N GLU A 166 2.95 -3.06 25.17
CA GLU A 166 2.85 -2.57 23.79
C GLU A 166 1.48 -2.85 23.16
N GLN A 167 0.84 -3.98 23.46
CA GLN A 167 -0.45 -4.33 22.87
C GLN A 167 -1.55 -3.42 23.43
N THR A 168 -1.59 -3.23 24.74
CA THR A 168 -2.52 -2.30 25.39
C THR A 168 -2.31 -0.87 24.90
N LEU A 169 -1.06 -0.41 24.81
CA LEU A 169 -0.75 0.92 24.29
C LEU A 169 -1.22 1.09 22.84
N ARG A 170 -1.01 0.09 21.98
CA ARG A 170 -1.52 0.11 20.59
C ARG A 170 -3.03 0.25 20.56
N GLN A 171 -3.73 -0.51 21.38
CA GLN A 171 -5.20 -0.48 21.42
C GLN A 171 -5.71 0.88 21.89
N ASP A 172 -5.10 1.47 22.91
CA ASP A 172 -5.48 2.79 23.42
C ASP A 172 -5.21 3.90 22.40
N VAL A 173 -4.06 3.86 21.73
CA VAL A 173 -3.74 4.78 20.63
C VAL A 173 -4.75 4.66 19.50
N MET A 174 -5.06 3.43 19.08
CA MET A 174 -6.05 3.15 18.03
C MET A 174 -7.45 3.64 18.41
N THR A 175 -7.82 3.51 19.69
CA THR A 175 -9.09 4.01 20.25
C THR A 175 -9.13 5.54 20.26
N ALA A 176 -8.04 6.19 20.68
CA ALA A 176 -7.94 7.64 20.68
C ALA A 176 -8.00 8.22 19.27
N VAL A 177 -7.32 7.60 18.29
CA VAL A 177 -7.44 7.97 16.87
C VAL A 177 -8.88 7.84 16.40
N LEU A 178 -9.55 6.73 16.70
CA LEU A 178 -10.93 6.49 16.30
C LEU A 178 -11.87 7.55 16.91
N ASN A 179 -11.73 7.84 18.20
CA ASN A 179 -12.56 8.84 18.89
C ASN A 179 -12.31 10.25 18.35
N LYS A 180 -11.07 10.58 18.01
CA LYS A 180 -10.73 11.85 17.35
C LYS A 180 -11.44 11.96 16.00
N LYS A 181 -11.39 10.92 15.17
CA LYS A 181 -12.09 10.90 13.86
C LYS A 181 -13.61 10.94 14.02
N ALA A 182 -14.16 10.25 15.02
CA ALA A 182 -15.57 10.32 15.34
C ALA A 182 -16.00 11.75 15.66
N LYS A 183 -15.23 12.45 16.51
CA LYS A 183 -15.48 13.86 16.84
C LYS A 183 -15.41 14.77 15.60
N GLU A 184 -14.40 14.60 14.75
CA GLU A 184 -14.22 15.37 13.51
C GLU A 184 -15.37 15.18 12.50
N LEU A 185 -16.01 14.00 12.52
CA LEU A 185 -17.12 13.65 11.63
C LEU A 185 -18.51 13.83 12.28
N GLY A 186 -18.58 14.29 13.54
CA GLY A 186 -19.83 14.47 14.27
C GLY A 186 -20.51 13.16 14.69
N VAL A 187 -19.75 12.07 14.81
CA VAL A 187 -20.22 10.75 15.26
C VAL A 187 -20.14 10.67 16.79
N SER A 188 -21.27 10.31 17.43
CA SER A 188 -21.30 10.10 18.88
C SER A 188 -20.63 8.78 19.27
N THR A 189 -19.75 8.83 20.27
CA THR A 189 -19.03 7.66 20.80
C THR A 189 -19.59 7.16 22.14
N SER A 190 -20.44 7.95 22.80
CA SER A 190 -20.95 7.61 24.14
C SER A 190 -21.90 6.40 24.09
N GLY A 191 -21.65 5.42 24.97
CA GLY A 191 -22.47 4.22 25.10
C GLY A 191 -22.33 3.22 23.94
N LYS A 192 -21.38 3.41 23.02
CA LYS A 192 -21.15 2.52 21.88
C LYS A 192 -19.88 1.72 22.04
N ASP A 193 -19.90 0.48 21.55
CA ASP A 193 -18.69 -0.33 21.46
C ASP A 193 -17.80 0.14 20.28
N GLN A 194 -16.52 -0.27 20.30
CA GLN A 194 -15.56 0.15 19.29
C GLN A 194 -15.92 -0.28 17.87
N GLN A 195 -16.57 -1.44 17.70
CA GLN A 195 -16.93 -1.92 16.36
C GLN A 195 -18.01 -1.02 15.77
N THR A 196 -19.02 -0.67 16.56
CA THR A 196 -20.07 0.27 16.16
C THR A 196 -19.48 1.63 15.82
N ILE A 197 -18.60 2.18 16.66
CA ILE A 197 -17.93 3.47 16.37
C ILE A 197 -17.14 3.40 15.07
N LYS A 198 -16.38 2.32 14.81
CA LYS A 198 -15.64 2.14 13.54
C LYS A 198 -16.56 2.17 12.33
N GLN A 199 -17.69 1.48 12.40
CA GLN A 199 -18.65 1.42 11.29
C GLN A 199 -19.30 2.78 11.02
N GLU A 200 -19.70 3.48 12.09
CA GLU A 200 -20.30 4.81 11.96
C GLU A 200 -19.30 5.85 11.47
N VAL A 201 -18.06 5.83 11.97
CA VAL A 201 -16.96 6.69 11.49
C VAL A 201 -16.69 6.44 10.01
N PHE A 202 -16.59 5.16 9.61
CA PHE A 202 -16.40 4.80 8.21
C PHE A 202 -17.54 5.31 7.33
N THR A 203 -18.78 5.09 7.77
CA THR A 203 -19.98 5.53 7.06
C THR A 203 -20.05 7.05 6.93
N ALA A 204 -19.76 7.77 8.02
CA ALA A 204 -19.73 9.23 8.02
C ALA A 204 -18.62 9.78 7.12
N ALA A 205 -17.42 9.17 7.14
CA ALA A 205 -16.31 9.54 6.27
C ALA A 205 -16.67 9.36 4.79
N ILE A 206 -17.20 8.20 4.41
CA ILE A 206 -17.62 7.94 3.02
C ILE A 206 -18.73 8.89 2.58
N ASN A 207 -19.72 9.14 3.41
CA ASN A 207 -20.79 10.07 3.08
C ASN A 207 -20.29 11.52 2.92
N LYS A 208 -19.32 11.94 3.74
CA LYS A 208 -18.67 13.25 3.61
C LYS A 208 -17.91 13.35 2.28
N GLU A 209 -17.07 12.37 1.98
CA GLU A 209 -16.30 12.34 0.72
C GLU A 209 -17.21 12.26 -0.51
N ALA A 210 -18.27 11.44 -0.46
CA ALA A 210 -19.26 11.35 -1.53
C ALA A 210 -19.89 12.72 -1.82
N LYS A 211 -20.27 13.48 -0.78
CA LYS A 211 -20.80 14.84 -0.94
C LYS A 211 -19.78 15.79 -1.55
N GLU A 212 -18.52 15.75 -1.09
CA GLU A 212 -17.44 16.57 -1.63
C GLU A 212 -17.16 16.30 -3.12
N LEU A 213 -17.36 15.04 -3.55
CA LEU A 213 -17.17 14.60 -4.93
C LEU A 213 -18.45 14.68 -5.80
N GLY A 214 -19.57 15.13 -5.23
CA GLY A 214 -20.86 15.21 -5.92
C GLY A 214 -21.51 13.84 -6.25
N ILE A 215 -21.15 12.79 -5.51
CA ILE A 215 -21.70 11.43 -5.67
C ILE A 215 -22.99 11.29 -4.87
N THR A 216 -24.05 10.80 -5.51
CA THR A 216 -25.34 10.53 -4.85
C THR A 216 -25.21 9.38 -3.85
N THR A 217 -25.64 9.62 -2.61
CA THR A 217 -25.60 8.63 -1.52
C THR A 217 -26.92 7.86 -1.35
N SER A 218 -28.04 8.37 -1.88
CA SER A 218 -29.37 7.79 -1.70
C SER A 218 -29.50 6.44 -2.42
N GLY A 219 -30.03 5.43 -1.72
CA GLY A 219 -30.34 4.11 -2.27
C GLY A 219 -29.15 3.19 -2.51
N LYS A 220 -27.94 3.56 -2.08
CA LYS A 220 -26.72 2.76 -2.25
C LYS A 220 -26.28 2.09 -0.95
N ASP A 221 -25.75 0.87 -1.05
CA ASP A 221 -25.04 0.26 0.06
C ASP A 221 -23.73 1.01 0.32
N ILE A 222 -23.30 1.06 1.59
CA ILE A 222 -22.11 1.82 1.97
C ILE A 222 -20.83 1.28 1.30
N ARG A 223 -20.76 -0.02 1.00
CA ARG A 223 -19.61 -0.61 0.31
C ARG A 223 -19.58 -0.22 -1.16
N GLU A 224 -20.74 -0.10 -1.79
CA GLU A 224 -20.85 0.38 -3.17
C GLU A 224 -20.45 1.86 -3.24
N LEU A 225 -21.01 2.68 -2.34
CA LEU A 225 -20.65 4.08 -2.22
C LEU A 225 -19.15 4.28 -1.97
N ALA A 226 -18.56 3.47 -1.08
CA ALA A 226 -17.11 3.53 -0.81
C ALA A 226 -16.26 3.20 -2.04
N LYS A 227 -16.68 2.23 -2.87
CA LYS A 227 -15.99 1.91 -4.12
C LYS A 227 -16.09 3.07 -5.11
N GLU A 228 -17.28 3.67 -5.26
CA GLU A 228 -17.47 4.81 -6.14
C GLU A 228 -16.63 6.02 -5.72
N VAL A 229 -16.65 6.34 -4.42
CA VAL A 229 -15.82 7.41 -3.82
C VAL A 229 -14.34 7.14 -4.11
N ARG A 230 -13.84 5.93 -3.84
CA ARG A 230 -12.44 5.57 -4.12
C ARG A 230 -12.10 5.74 -5.60
N ILE A 231 -12.94 5.23 -6.50
CA ILE A 231 -12.72 5.35 -7.95
C ILE A 231 -12.67 6.83 -8.36
N ALA A 232 -13.59 7.64 -7.85
CA ALA A 232 -13.64 9.07 -8.15
C ALA A 232 -12.39 9.80 -7.65
N LYS A 233 -11.90 9.49 -6.44
CA LYS A 233 -10.66 10.07 -5.87
C LYS A 233 -9.45 9.70 -6.70
N VAL A 234 -9.26 8.40 -6.98
CA VAL A 234 -8.14 7.93 -7.82
C VAL A 234 -8.15 8.60 -9.19
N LYS A 235 -9.33 8.74 -9.83
CA LYS A 235 -9.45 9.45 -11.11
C LYS A 235 -9.18 10.96 -10.99
N ALA A 236 -9.62 11.61 -9.92
CA ALA A 236 -9.37 13.02 -9.67
C ALA A 236 -7.88 13.29 -9.47
N ASP A 237 -7.22 12.44 -8.68
CA ASP A 237 -5.77 12.51 -8.47
C ASP A 237 -4.98 12.17 -9.73
N ALA A 238 -5.42 11.17 -10.50
CA ALA A 238 -4.80 10.86 -11.79
C ALA A 238 -4.80 12.08 -12.72
N LYS A 239 -5.93 12.80 -12.78
CA LYS A 239 -5.99 14.07 -13.52
C LYS A 239 -5.03 15.11 -12.96
N LYS A 240 -5.00 15.29 -11.63
CA LYS A 240 -4.11 16.25 -10.94
C LYS A 240 -2.63 15.99 -11.23
N TYR A 241 -2.23 14.73 -11.33
CA TYR A 241 -0.85 14.32 -11.62
C TYR A 241 -0.59 13.99 -13.09
N SER A 242 -1.54 14.31 -13.98
CA SER A 242 -1.44 14.05 -15.44
C SER A 242 -1.12 12.59 -15.78
N ILE A 243 -1.72 11.66 -15.05
CA ILE A 243 -1.60 10.22 -15.27
C ILE A 243 -2.67 9.77 -16.28
N THR A 244 -2.24 9.09 -17.34
CA THR A 244 -3.14 8.46 -18.32
C THR A 244 -3.92 7.33 -17.67
N VAL A 245 -5.24 7.33 -17.82
CA VAL A 245 -6.14 6.30 -17.27
C VAL A 245 -6.57 5.26 -18.31
N ASP A 246 -6.44 5.56 -19.60
CA ASP A 246 -6.88 4.68 -20.67
C ASP A 246 -6.02 3.41 -20.75
N GLY A 247 -6.69 2.25 -20.84
CA GLY A 247 -6.03 0.95 -20.88
C GLY A 247 -5.41 0.48 -19.56
N LYS A 248 -5.56 1.21 -18.46
CA LYS A 248 -5.05 0.84 -17.13
C LYS A 248 -6.15 0.37 -16.19
N THR A 249 -5.81 -0.57 -15.31
CA THR A 249 -6.69 -0.96 -14.20
C THR A 249 -6.69 0.12 -13.12
N LEU A 250 -7.73 0.16 -12.29
CA LEU A 250 -7.80 1.09 -11.16
C LEU A 250 -6.58 0.96 -10.23
N GLN A 251 -6.10 -0.27 -10.02
CA GLN A 251 -4.95 -0.55 -9.17
C GLN A 251 -3.65 0.02 -9.73
N GLN A 252 -3.46 -0.04 -11.05
CA GLN A 252 -2.30 0.58 -11.71
C GLN A 252 -2.35 2.10 -11.55
N ILE A 253 -3.52 2.70 -11.80
CA ILE A 253 -3.71 4.14 -11.64
C ILE A 253 -3.46 4.57 -10.19
N ASP A 254 -4.01 3.84 -9.21
CA ASP A 254 -3.84 4.11 -7.78
C ASP A 254 -2.37 4.03 -7.36
N THR A 255 -1.62 3.04 -7.89
CA THR A 255 -0.19 2.90 -7.63
C THR A 255 0.60 4.08 -8.20
N GLU A 256 0.35 4.46 -9.45
CA GLU A 256 1.03 5.61 -10.07
C GLU A 256 0.68 6.93 -9.37
N VAL A 257 -0.58 7.10 -8.95
CA VAL A 257 -1.01 8.25 -8.14
C VAL A 257 -0.25 8.30 -6.83
N MET A 258 -0.15 7.17 -6.12
CA MET A 258 0.60 7.07 -4.86
C MET A 258 2.09 7.36 -5.07
N ASP A 259 2.72 6.82 -6.12
CA ASP A 259 4.12 7.09 -6.45
C ASP A 259 4.35 8.59 -6.69
N LYS A 260 3.47 9.25 -7.44
CA LYS A 260 3.55 10.71 -7.69
C LYS A 260 3.34 11.52 -6.42
N LYS A 261 2.37 11.14 -5.59
CA LYS A 261 2.08 11.76 -4.28
C LYS A 261 3.26 11.67 -3.32
N VAL A 262 3.82 10.48 -3.18
CA VAL A 262 5.01 10.23 -2.34
C VAL A 262 6.21 11.00 -2.86
N ALA A 263 6.45 11.00 -4.17
CA ALA A 263 7.55 11.77 -4.77
C ALA A 263 7.37 13.28 -4.60
N ALA A 264 6.13 13.80 -4.71
CA ALA A 264 5.82 15.20 -4.47
C ALA A 264 6.08 15.59 -3.01
N LEU A 265 5.60 14.77 -2.06
CA LEU A 265 5.82 14.99 -0.63
C LEU A 265 7.30 14.87 -0.26
N ALA A 266 8.04 13.92 -0.85
CA ALA A 266 9.47 13.81 -0.67
C ALA A 266 10.20 15.09 -1.11
N LYS A 267 9.85 15.65 -2.28
CA LYS A 267 10.40 16.92 -2.75
C LYS A 267 10.08 18.08 -1.81
N GLU A 268 8.83 18.19 -1.35
CA GLU A 268 8.40 19.20 -0.39
C GLU A 268 9.20 19.14 0.91
N LEU A 269 9.54 17.92 1.35
CA LEU A 269 10.34 17.67 2.53
C LEU A 269 11.85 17.70 2.27
N ASN A 270 12.32 18.10 1.10
CA ASN A 270 13.75 18.07 0.73
C ASN A 270 14.39 16.68 0.95
N ILE A 271 13.68 15.63 0.55
CA ILE A 271 14.17 14.24 0.53
C ILE A 271 14.57 13.91 -0.91
N SER A 272 15.79 13.39 -1.09
CA SER A 272 16.25 12.95 -2.42
C SER A 272 15.38 11.81 -2.94
N THR A 273 14.95 11.90 -4.20
CA THR A 273 14.11 10.88 -4.88
C THR A 273 14.89 9.98 -5.85
N SER A 274 16.14 10.32 -6.15
CA SER A 274 16.94 9.60 -7.14
C SER A 274 17.37 8.22 -6.64
N GLY A 275 17.00 7.17 -7.37
CA GLY A 275 17.35 5.78 -7.06
C GLY A 275 16.69 5.22 -5.81
N LYS A 276 15.64 5.87 -5.29
CA LYS A 276 14.86 5.38 -4.15
C LYS A 276 13.53 4.81 -4.59
N THR A 277 13.08 3.75 -3.93
CA THR A 277 11.75 3.22 -4.17
C THR A 277 10.69 4.05 -3.43
N THR A 278 9.42 3.93 -3.83
CA THR A 278 8.30 4.54 -3.10
C THR A 278 8.30 4.11 -1.63
N ARG A 279 8.71 2.87 -1.33
CA ARG A 279 8.83 2.39 0.04
C ARG A 279 9.92 3.13 0.82
N ASP A 280 11.11 3.31 0.23
CA ASP A 280 12.20 4.05 0.89
C ASP A 280 11.77 5.50 1.16
N LEU A 281 11.10 6.13 0.19
CA LEU A 281 10.56 7.47 0.37
C LEU A 281 9.50 7.52 1.47
N LEU A 282 8.58 6.58 1.53
CA LEU A 282 7.58 6.50 2.61
C LEU A 282 8.26 6.36 3.98
N GLU A 283 9.32 5.56 4.08
CA GLU A 283 10.06 5.37 5.32
C GLU A 283 10.81 6.65 5.72
N GLU A 284 11.48 7.32 4.80
CA GLU A 284 12.18 8.59 5.09
C GLU A 284 11.22 9.74 5.40
N ILE A 285 10.08 9.81 4.70
CA ILE A 285 9.02 10.77 5.02
C ILE A 285 8.47 10.48 6.42
N ARG A 286 8.28 9.20 6.80
CA ARG A 286 7.84 8.84 8.16
C ARG A 286 8.80 9.35 9.22
N ASP A 287 10.10 9.17 8.98
CA ASP A 287 11.13 9.57 9.94
C ASP A 287 11.23 11.11 10.03
N LYS A 288 11.06 11.82 8.91
CA LYS A 288 11.21 13.28 8.84
C LYS A 288 9.95 14.05 9.24
N ASN A 289 8.79 13.58 8.80
CA ASN A 289 7.49 14.20 9.08
C ASN A 289 6.37 13.14 9.07
N PRO A 290 6.15 12.43 10.19
CA PRO A 290 5.13 11.39 10.27
C PRO A 290 3.71 11.94 10.12
N ASP A 291 3.47 13.20 10.50
CA ASP A 291 2.13 13.80 10.45
C ASP A 291 1.70 14.08 9.01
N LYS A 292 2.61 14.61 8.16
CA LYS A 292 2.33 14.77 6.72
C LYS A 292 2.20 13.45 6.00
N LEU A 293 2.94 12.42 6.42
CA LEU A 293 2.75 11.08 5.88
C LEU A 293 1.37 10.53 6.23
N GLU A 294 0.95 10.67 7.49
CA GLU A 294 -0.38 10.25 7.94
C GLU A 294 -1.48 11.00 7.18
N GLU A 295 -1.33 12.30 6.96
CA GLU A 295 -2.24 13.09 6.13
C GLU A 295 -2.32 12.59 4.68
N LEU A 296 -1.18 12.23 4.07
CA LEU A 296 -1.14 11.68 2.72
C LEU A 296 -1.90 10.35 2.64
N LEU A 297 -1.65 9.45 3.59
CA LEU A 297 -2.25 8.11 3.62
C LEU A 297 -3.74 8.15 4.00
N ASP A 298 -4.13 9.08 4.87
CA ASP A 298 -5.51 9.28 5.28
C ASP A 298 -6.36 9.85 4.15
N LYS A 299 -5.79 10.72 3.30
CA LYS A 299 -6.49 11.28 2.12
C LYS A 299 -6.84 10.25 1.06
N ASP A 300 -6.14 9.12 0.98
CA ASP A 300 -6.34 8.13 -0.10
C ASP A 300 -6.99 6.83 0.38
N GLY A 301 -6.89 6.56 1.67
CA GLY A 301 -7.27 5.30 2.28
C GLY A 301 -8.16 5.47 3.50
N LEU A 302 -9.25 6.23 3.38
CA LEU A 302 -10.38 6.15 4.32
C LEU A 302 -10.03 6.39 5.81
N GLY A 303 -8.88 6.98 6.12
CA GLY A 303 -8.46 7.27 7.49
C GLY A 303 -8.38 6.07 8.45
N LEU A 304 -8.49 4.83 7.99
CA LEU A 304 -8.46 3.64 8.87
C LEU A 304 -7.11 2.92 8.81
N GLY A 305 -6.07 3.54 8.23
CA GLY A 305 -4.73 2.95 8.05
C GLY A 305 -4.00 2.57 9.35
N GLY A 306 -4.47 3.06 10.50
CA GLY A 306 -4.02 2.62 11.83
C GLY A 306 -4.97 1.64 12.54
N LEU A 307 -6.13 1.33 11.95
CA LEU A 307 -7.15 0.41 12.51
C LEU A 307 -7.05 -1.02 11.94
N GLY A 308 -5.93 -1.34 11.27
CA GLY A 308 -5.55 -2.68 10.82
C GLY A 308 -6.08 -3.07 9.44
N LYS A 309 -5.24 -3.80 8.69
CA LYS A 309 -5.62 -4.60 7.52
C LYS A 309 -6.65 -5.67 7.93
N GLY A 310 -7.90 -5.28 8.14
CA GLY A 310 -8.97 -6.17 8.60
C GLY A 310 -10.24 -6.13 7.75
N PHE A 311 -10.32 -5.28 6.73
CA PHE A 311 -11.57 -5.06 5.98
C PHE A 311 -11.70 -5.90 4.69
N GLY A 312 -10.94 -7.00 4.57
CA GLY A 312 -10.93 -7.76 3.32
C GLY A 312 -10.32 -9.16 3.38
N LYS A 313 -10.65 -9.98 4.39
CA LYS A 313 -10.65 -11.44 4.24
C LYS A 313 -11.45 -12.05 5.39
N GLY A 314 -12.32 -12.99 5.06
CA GLY A 314 -13.21 -13.63 6.00
C GLY A 314 -12.49 -14.23 7.20
N PHE A 315 -13.25 -14.28 8.30
CA PHE A 315 -13.28 -15.37 9.27
C PHE A 315 -12.27 -16.49 9.03
N GLY A 316 -11.24 -16.54 9.87
CA GLY A 316 -10.37 -17.69 10.04
C GLY A 316 -9.74 -17.57 11.42
N GLY A 317 -10.23 -18.37 12.37
CA GLY A 317 -9.66 -18.49 13.71
C GLY A 317 -8.19 -18.92 13.68
N PRO A 318 -7.49 -18.88 14.83
CA PRO A 318 -6.06 -19.11 14.89
C PRO A 318 -5.75 -20.59 14.64
N HIS A 319 -5.43 -20.95 13.40
CA HIS A 319 -4.66 -22.15 13.14
C HIS A 319 -3.18 -21.85 13.39
N GLY A 320 -2.77 -22.06 14.64
CA GLY A 320 -1.38 -22.24 15.01
C GLY A 320 -0.82 -23.49 14.34
N GLY A 321 -0.05 -23.29 13.28
CA GLY A 321 0.76 -24.33 12.66
C GLY A 321 2.06 -24.52 13.43
N GLY A 322 2.03 -25.31 14.50
CA GLY A 322 3.21 -25.90 15.12
C GLY A 322 3.48 -27.27 14.50
N LYS A 323 4.65 -27.44 13.88
CA LYS A 323 5.15 -28.72 13.34
C LYS A 323 6.36 -29.16 14.17
N GLY A 324 6.42 -30.47 14.49
CA GLY A 324 7.56 -31.20 15.05
C GLY A 324 7.41 -31.46 16.55
N HIS A 325 7.55 -32.65 17.14
CA HIS A 325 8.14 -33.94 16.78
C HIS A 325 7.31 -35.02 17.54
N GLY A 326 7.09 -36.27 17.09
CA GLY A 326 8.05 -37.33 16.87
C GLY A 326 7.75 -38.55 17.78
N GLY A 327 6.93 -39.50 17.32
CA GLY A 327 6.94 -40.93 17.70
C GLY A 327 6.47 -41.36 19.12
N PRO A 328 6.42 -42.68 19.41
CA PRO A 328 5.28 -43.53 19.02
C PRO A 328 4.68 -44.36 20.17
N GLY A 329 3.39 -44.71 20.02
CA GLY A 329 2.92 -46.06 20.32
C GLY A 329 2.07 -46.30 21.58
N LYS A 330 1.14 -47.25 21.38
CA LYS A 330 0.49 -48.17 22.33
C LYS A 330 -0.84 -47.74 22.97
N ASP A 331 -1.90 -48.29 22.37
CA ASP A 331 -2.83 -49.27 22.95
C ASP A 331 -3.30 -49.10 24.41
N GLY A 332 -4.63 -49.16 24.59
CA GLY A 332 -5.28 -49.51 25.87
C GLY A 332 -6.47 -48.60 26.19
N ARG A 333 -7.69 -48.88 25.69
CA ARG A 333 -8.71 -49.77 26.28
C ARG A 333 -9.42 -49.18 27.52
N ALA A 334 -10.66 -48.76 27.27
CA ALA A 334 -11.93 -48.98 28.00
C ALA A 334 -12.01 -49.10 29.53
N GLY A 335 -13.06 -48.46 30.07
CA GLY A 335 -13.77 -48.78 31.32
C GLY A 335 -13.45 -47.81 32.46
N ASN A 336 -14.36 -47.40 33.35
CA ASN A 336 -15.81 -47.43 33.53
C ASN A 336 -16.08 -46.44 34.72
N PRO A 337 -17.33 -46.01 35.01
CA PRO A 337 -17.63 -44.99 36.02
C PRO A 337 -17.90 -45.58 37.43
N GLU A 338 -18.29 -44.69 38.35
CA GLU A 338 -18.84 -44.90 39.71
C GLU A 338 -17.88 -45.06 40.90
N GLN A 339 -17.95 -44.08 41.82
CA GLN A 339 -18.36 -44.22 43.24
C GLN A 339 -18.27 -42.82 43.89
N ALA A 340 -19.40 -42.14 44.17
CA ALA A 340 -20.16 -42.22 45.42
C ALA A 340 -19.29 -41.88 46.66
N GLY A 341 -19.40 -40.66 47.19
CA GLY A 341 -20.13 -40.45 48.45
C GLY A 341 -19.69 -39.17 49.19
N PRO A 342 -20.44 -38.73 50.23
CA PRO A 342 -20.84 -37.33 50.37
C PRO A 342 -20.36 -36.63 51.67
N GLU A 343 -20.81 -35.38 51.83
CA GLU A 343 -21.03 -34.63 53.08
C GLU A 343 -19.83 -34.24 53.96
N ALA A 344 -19.60 -32.94 54.11
CA ALA A 344 -19.90 -32.23 55.37
C ALA A 344 -19.72 -30.71 55.20
N ALA A 345 -20.66 -29.98 55.80
CA ALA A 345 -20.90 -28.55 55.71
C ALA A 345 -19.98 -27.72 56.64
N PRO A 346 -20.07 -26.36 56.59
CA PRO A 346 -19.09 -25.43 57.15
C PRO A 346 -19.48 -24.89 58.53
N GLU A 347 -18.51 -24.44 59.32
CA GLU A 347 -18.75 -23.47 60.39
C GLU A 347 -17.62 -22.43 60.42
N GLY A 348 -18.02 -21.16 60.41
CA GLY A 348 -17.18 -20.02 60.67
C GLY A 348 -17.40 -19.46 62.08
N MET A 349 -16.80 -18.28 62.29
CA MET A 349 -16.70 -17.50 63.53
C MET A 349 -15.65 -18.05 64.50
N GLY A 350 -14.67 -17.28 64.96
CA GLY A 350 -14.48 -15.85 64.95
C GLY A 350 -13.73 -15.50 66.24
N ILE A 351 -12.85 -14.51 66.19
CA ILE A 351 -12.59 -13.57 67.28
C ILE A 351 -12.35 -12.21 66.62
#